data_AF-A0AAN4SAE1-F1
#
_entry.id   AF-A0AAN4SAE1-F1
#
_cell.length_a   1.000
_cell.length_b   1.000
_cell.length_c   1.000
_cell.angle_alpha   90.00
_cell.angle_beta   90.00
_cell.angle_gamma   90.00
#
_symmetry.space_group_name_H-M   'P 1'
#
loop_
_entity.id
_entity.type
_entity.pdbx_description
1 polymer ?
#
loop_
_entity_poly.entity_id
_entity_poly.type
_entity_poly.pdbx_seq_one_letter_code
_entity_poly.pdbx_strand_id
1 'polypeptide(L)'
;MIEWLQGVLKHSPEILLFLSLAIGFWIGQFQFGKFQFGGVAGSLLVAVVLSLIGVPVDNGVKAILFALFIYAVGFESGPQFF
;
A
#
# COMPACT_ATOMS: atom_id res chain seq x y z
N MET A 1 5.49 8.27 -22.74
CA MET A 1 5.96 7.21 -21.82
C MET A 1 5.19 7.22 -20.50
N ILE A 2 5.07 8.35 -19.80
CA ILE A 2 4.21 8.49 -18.60
C ILE A 2 2.74 8.15 -18.88
N GLU A 3 2.22 8.49 -20.06
CA GLU A 3 0.82 8.24 -20.44
C GLU A 3 0.51 6.75 -20.65
N TRP A 4 1.47 5.96 -21.14
CA TRP A 4 1.31 4.50 -21.27
C TRP A 4 1.28 3.83 -19.90
N LEU A 5 2.17 4.27 -18.99
CA LEU A 5 2.19 3.82 -17.60
C LEU A 5 0.85 4.14 -16.90
N GLN A 6 0.33 5.35 -17.10
CA GLN A 6 -0.99 5.74 -16.59
C GLN A 6 -2.14 4.93 -17.20
N GLY A 7 -2.06 4.53 -18.47
CA GLY A 7 -3.04 3.67 -19.13
C GLY A 7 -3.11 2.27 -18.52
N VAL A 8 -1.95 1.65 -18.24
CA VAL A 8 -1.87 0.32 -17.60
C VAL A 8 -2.34 0.38 -16.15
N LEU A 9 -1.91 1.40 -15.40
CA LEU A 9 -2.29 1.57 -13.99
C LEU A 9 -3.79 1.91 -13.81
N LYS A 10 -4.42 2.55 -14.79
CA LYS A 10 -5.88 2.74 -14.83
C LYS A 10 -6.64 1.44 -15.06
N HIS A 11 -6.08 0.52 -15.85
CA HIS A 11 -6.74 -0.73 -16.19
C HIS A 11 -6.69 -1.74 -15.04
N SER A 12 -5.61 -1.69 -14.24
CA SER A 12 -5.36 -2.63 -13.15
C SER A 12 -4.89 -1.88 -11.89
N PRO A 13 -5.80 -1.26 -11.13
CA PRO A 13 -5.47 -0.52 -9.91
C PRO A 13 -4.87 -1.41 -8.80
N GLU A 14 -5.13 -2.72 -8.86
CA GLU A 14 -4.47 -3.74 -8.02
C GLU A 14 -2.94 -3.71 -8.11
N ILE A 15 -2.39 -3.32 -9.26
CA ILE A 15 -0.93 -3.19 -9.43
C ILE A 15 -0.37 -2.13 -8.49
N LEU A 16 -1.07 -1.02 -8.25
CA LEU A 16 -0.62 -0.02 -7.29
C LEU A 16 -0.59 -0.53 -5.86
N LEU A 17 -1.58 -1.34 -5.50
CA LEU A 17 -1.64 -1.98 -4.18
C LEU A 17 -0.45 -2.93 -4.01
N PHE A 18 -0.21 -3.81 -4.98
CA PHE A 18 0.92 -4.72 -4.91
C PHE A 18 2.26 -3.99 -4.93
N LEU A 19 2.37 -2.90 -5.70
CA LEU A 19 3.58 -2.08 -5.76
C LEU A 19 3.84 -1.38 -4.42
N SER A 20 2.79 -0.83 -3.78
CA SER A 20 2.93 -0.17 -2.47
C SER A 20 3.29 -1.16 -1.37
N LEU A 21 2.68 -2.35 -1.38
CA LEU A 21 3.04 -3.44 -0.47
C LEU A 21 4.46 -3.92 -0.69
N ALA A 22 4.85 -4.24 -1.93
CA ALA A 22 6.18 -4.78 -2.23
C ALA A 22 7.28 -3.78 -1.86
N ILE A 23 7.19 -2.55 -2.36
CA ILE A 23 8.20 -1.52 -2.12
C ILE A 23 8.17 -1.08 -0.66
N GLY A 24 7.00 -0.82 -0.10
CA GLY A 24 6.91 -0.27 1.24
C GLY A 24 7.12 -1.31 2.34
N PHE A 25 6.81 -2.59 2.13
CA PHE A 25 7.26 -3.65 3.04
C PHE A 25 8.78 -3.78 2.99
N TRP A 26 9.38 -3.75 1.79
CA TRP A 26 10.84 -3.81 1.65
C TRP A 26 11.55 -2.64 2.32
N ILE A 27 11.05 -1.41 2.13
CA ILE A 27 11.54 -0.22 2.83
C ILE A 27 11.29 -0.32 4.35
N GLY A 28 10.11 -0.80 4.74
CA GLY A 28 9.72 -0.94 6.15
C GLY A 28 10.56 -1.95 6.94
N GLN A 29 11.18 -2.90 6.25
CA GLN A 29 12.10 -3.87 6.83
C GLN A 29 13.50 -3.29 7.12
N PHE A 30 13.87 -2.16 6.52
CA PHE A 30 15.15 -1.52 6.84
C PHE A 30 15.16 -1.05 8.30
N GLN A 31 16.08 -1.61 9.08
CA GLN A 31 16.32 -1.20 10.47
C GLN A 31 17.40 -0.12 10.51
N PHE A 32 17.11 0.98 11.21
CA PHE A 32 18.10 2.00 11.56
C PHE A 32 18.37 1.92 13.06
N GLY A 33 19.41 1.18 13.44
CA GLY A 33 19.78 0.97 14.84
C GLY A 33 18.74 0.13 15.60
N LYS A 34 18.08 0.72 16.59
CA LYS A 34 17.03 0.06 17.39
C LYS A 34 15.61 0.30 16.85
N PHE A 35 15.47 1.12 15.81
CA PHE A 35 14.18 1.48 15.23
C PHE A 35 13.97 0.75 13.91
N GLN A 36 12.88 -0.01 13.82
CA GLN A 36 12.39 -0.59 12.58
C GLN A 36 11.12 0.13 12.18
N PHE A 37 11.08 0.59 10.94
CA PHE A 37 9.95 1.37 10.42
C PHE A 37 8.67 0.51 10.37
N GLY A 38 8.82 -0.80 10.13
CA GLY A 38 7.73 -1.76 10.08
C GLY A 38 7.14 -1.85 8.69
N GLY A 39 6.91 -3.08 8.21
CA GLY A 39 6.41 -3.32 6.85
C GLY A 39 5.03 -2.69 6.58
N VAL A 40 4.17 -2.63 7.60
CA VAL A 40 2.84 -2.01 7.51
C VAL A 40 2.93 -0.49 7.37
N ALA A 41 3.74 0.17 8.20
CA ALA A 41 3.91 1.62 8.10
C ALA A 41 4.61 2.05 6.80
N GLY A 42 5.60 1.26 6.36
CA GLY A 42 6.30 1.50 5.09
C GLY A 42 5.40 1.34 3.86
N SER A 43 4.57 0.29 3.81
CA SER A 43 3.60 0.07 2.73
C SER A 43 2.55 1.18 2.62
N LEU A 44 2.06 1.68 3.75
CA LEU A 44 1.19 2.84 3.79
C LEU A 44 1.86 4.11 3.24
N LEU A 45 3.10 4.38 3.64
CA LEU A 45 3.83 5.57 3.19
C LEU A 45 4.06 5.56 1.67
N VAL A 46 4.45 4.41 1.12
CA VAL A 46 4.62 4.26 -0.34
C VAL A 46 3.28 4.41 -1.07
N ALA A 47 2.18 3.88 -0.53
CA ALA A 47 0.84 4.06 -1.12
C ALA A 47 0.45 5.55 -1.22
N VAL A 48 0.78 6.36 -0.21
CA VAL A 48 0.57 7.81 -0.23
C VAL A 48 1.41 8.47 -1.32
N VAL A 49 2.70 8.13 -1.41
CA VAL A 49 3.60 8.68 -2.44
C VAL A 49 3.10 8.33 -3.85
N LEU A 50 2.71 7.08 -4.09
CA LEU A 50 2.16 6.64 -5.38
C LEU A 50 0.86 7.37 -5.73
N SER A 51 0.04 7.69 -4.72
CA SER A 51 -1.18 8.50 -4.91
C SER A 51 -0.88 9.95 -5.30
N LEU A 52 0.24 10.52 -4.85
CA LEU A 52 0.68 11.88 -5.22
C LEU A 52 1.22 11.96 -6.65
N ILE A 53 1.73 10.86 -7.20
CA ILE A 53 2.28 10.79 -8.58
C ILE A 53 1.15 10.79 -9.65
N GLY A 54 -0.11 10.92 -9.23
CA GLY A 54 -1.22 11.20 -10.13
C GLY A 54 -1.69 9.97 -10.90
N VAL A 55 -1.64 8.80 -10.27
CA VAL A 55 -2.29 7.60 -10.79
C VAL A 55 -3.76 7.64 -10.35
N PRO A 56 -4.70 7.89 -11.27
CA PRO A 56 -6.11 7.94 -10.90
C PRO A 56 -6.58 6.52 -10.64
N VAL A 57 -6.70 6.19 -9.37
CA VAL A 57 -7.37 4.98 -8.89
C VAL A 57 -8.86 5.32 -8.79
N ASP A 58 -9.70 4.46 -9.36
CA ASP A 58 -11.14 4.59 -9.23
C ASP A 58 -11.56 4.67 -7.75
N ASN A 59 -12.52 5.56 -7.45
CA ASN A 59 -12.90 5.84 -6.07
C ASN A 59 -13.52 4.61 -5.38
N GLY A 60 -14.19 3.72 -6.13
CA GLY A 60 -14.73 2.46 -5.62
C GLY A 60 -13.62 1.49 -5.24
N VAL A 61 -12.58 1.39 -6.08
CA VAL A 61 -11.41 0.54 -5.78
C VAL A 61 -10.68 1.05 -4.55
N LYS A 62 -10.50 2.37 -4.42
CA LYS A 62 -9.90 2.98 -3.22
C LYS A 62 -10.66 2.62 -1.94
N ALA A 63 -11.99 2.65 -1.98
CA ALA A 63 -12.82 2.30 -0.84
C ALA A 63 -12.71 0.82 -0.46
N ILE A 64 -12.73 -0.09 -1.44
CA ILE A 64 -12.60 -1.54 -1.21
C ILE A 64 -11.22 -1.86 -0.61
N LEU A 65 -10.15 -1.30 -1.18
CA LEU A 65 -8.78 -1.53 -0.69
C LEU A 65 -8.58 -0.98 0.72
N PHE A 66 -9.15 0.18 1.03
CA PHE A 66 -9.11 0.75 2.39
C PHE A 66 -9.88 -0.10 3.40
N ALA A 67 -11.04 -0.62 3.02
CA ALA A 67 -11.80 -1.55 3.86
C ALA A 67 -11.02 -2.84 4.11
N LEU A 68 -10.39 -3.41 3.07
CA LEU A 68 -9.55 -4.60 3.18
C LEU A 68 -8.33 -4.35 4.09
N PHE A 69 -7.73 -3.16 4.00
CA PHE A 69 -6.62 -2.74 4.84
C PHE A 69 -7.02 -2.62 6.32
N ILE A 70 -8.09 -1.89 6.63
CA ILE A 70 -8.59 -1.78 8.03
C ILE A 70 -8.98 -3.15 8.56
N TYR A 71 -9.59 -4.01 7.73
CA TYR A 71 -9.88 -5.39 8.12
C TYR A 71 -8.62 -6.17 8.46
N ALA A 72 -7.60 -6.17 7.60
CA ALA A 72 -6.35 -6.89 7.83
C ALA A 72 -5.61 -6.38 9.09
N VAL A 73 -5.50 -5.05 9.25
CA VAL A 73 -4.87 -4.44 10.44
C VAL A 73 -5.69 -4.73 11.70
N GLY A 74 -7.02 -4.63 11.63
CA GLY A 74 -7.92 -4.97 12.73
C GLY A 74 -7.85 -6.45 13.11
N PHE A 75 -7.63 -7.32 12.14
CA PHE A 75 -7.41 -8.75 12.35
C PHE A 75 -6.05 -9.04 13.00
N GLU A 76 -4.97 -8.39 12.55
CA GLU A 76 -3.62 -8.57 13.11
C GLU A 76 -3.48 -8.00 14.53
N SER A 77 -4.12 -6.85 14.80
CA SER A 77 -4.10 -6.15 16.10
C SER A 77 -5.20 -6.56 17.06
N GLY A 78 -6.19 -7.33 16.60
CA GLY A 78 -7.22 -7.93 17.45
C GLY A 78 -6.60 -8.93 18.43
N PRO A 79 -7.33 -9.33 19.50
CA PRO A 79 -6.85 -10.34 20.43
C PRO A 79 -6.50 -11.62 19.66
N GLN A 80 -5.21 -11.93 19.61
CA GLN A 80 -4.70 -13.19 19.08
C GLN A 80 -5.08 -14.28 20.09
N PHE A 81 -6.32 -14.75 19.99
CA PHE A 81 -6.76 -15.93 20.71
C PHE A 81 -6.06 -17.15 20.07
N PHE A 82 -4.86 -17.42 20.61
CA PHE A 82 -4.02 -18.63 20.53
C PHE A 82 -3.54 -19.11 19.14
#